data_AF-A0AA86I4K2-F1
#
_entry.id   AF-A0AA86I4K2-F1
#
_cell.length_a   1.000
_cell.length_b   1.000
_cell.length_c   1.000
_cell.angle_alpha   90.00
_cell.angle_beta   90.00
_cell.angle_gamma   90.00
#
_symmetry.space_group_name_H-M   'P 1'
#
loop_
_entity.id
_entity.type
_entity.pdbx_description
1 polymer ?
#
loop_
_entity_poly.entity_id
_entity_poly.type
_entity_poly.pdbx_seq_one_letter_code
_entity_poly.pdbx_strand_id
1 'polypeptide(L)' 'MELIRCKEDVVKKLNEFVEVTPPVILFKKGNMYPIEMDINYNWIATDEQGHEHIVASNTKNVQDDYWFSYHFDLY' A
#
# COMPACT_ATOMS: atom_id res chain seq x y z
N MET A 1 -16.46 -0.23 -2.54
CA MET A 1 -15.28 -0.38 -1.67
C MET A 1 -14.52 -1.56 -2.19
N GLU A 2 -13.33 -1.31 -2.71
CA GLU A 2 -12.41 -2.35 -3.16
C GLU A 2 -11.51 -2.73 -1.98
N LEU A 3 -11.09 -3.99 -1.94
CA LEU A 3 -10.18 -4.49 -0.92
C LEU A 3 -8.91 -4.99 -1.59
N ILE A 4 -7.79 -4.81 -0.91
CA ILE A 4 -6.51 -5.35 -1.33
C ILE A 4 -5.99 -6.30 -0.27
N ARG A 5 -5.42 -7.43 -0.68
CA ARG A 5 -4.76 -8.37 0.22
C ARG A 5 -3.25 -8.17 0.13
N CYS A 6 -2.61 -7.98 1.28
CA CYS A 6 -1.17 -7.82 1.35
C CYS A 6 -0.46 -9.18 1.19
N LYS A 7 0.49 -9.28 0.26
CA LYS A 7 1.26 -10.49 -0.07
C LYS A 7 2.45 -10.70 0.84
N GLU A 8 3.06 -9.61 1.31
CA GLU A 8 4.24 -9.56 2.17
C GLU A 8 4.23 -8.33 3.08
N ASP A 9 4.98 -8.35 4.18
CA ASP A 9 5.02 -7.19 5.08
C ASP A 9 5.62 -5.96 4.38
N VAL A 10 4.84 -4.89 4.26
CA VAL A 10 5.30 -3.61 3.75
C VAL A 10 5.77 -2.77 4.93
N VAL A 11 7.04 -2.41 4.91
CA VAL A 11 7.67 -1.59 5.96
C VAL A 11 7.81 -0.14 5.53
N LYS A 12 7.75 0.77 6.51
CA LYS A 12 8.03 2.18 6.31
C LYS A 12 9.51 2.37 5.94
N LYS A 13 9.77 2.94 4.77
CA LYS A 13 11.11 3.36 4.33
C LYS A 13 11.25 4.88 4.45
N LEU A 14 12.31 5.36 5.10
CA LEU A 14 12.73 6.76 5.09
C LEU A 14 13.91 6.89 4.11
N ASN A 15 13.66 7.45 2.92
CA ASN A 15 14.64 7.59 1.82
C ASN A 15 15.29 6.26 1.38
N GLU A 16 16.37 6.32 0.60
CA GLU A 16 17.12 5.16 0.10
C GLU A 16 17.84 4.35 1.20
N PHE A 17 17.91 4.83 2.45
CA PHE A 17 18.84 4.27 3.45
C PHE A 17 18.38 4.16 4.90
N VAL A 18 17.09 4.32 5.25
CA VAL A 18 16.68 4.13 6.65
C VAL A 18 15.48 3.19 6.76
N GLU A 19 15.80 1.91 6.97
CA GLU A 19 14.95 1.03 7.76
C GLU A 19 14.86 1.63 9.17
N VAL A 20 13.68 2.11 9.55
CA VAL A 20 13.43 2.55 10.94
C VAL A 20 13.79 1.37 11.84
N THR A 21 14.54 1.61 12.92
CA THR A 21 14.84 0.57 13.92
C THR A 21 14.10 0.92 15.22
N PRO A 22 13.11 0.12 15.65
CA PRO A 22 12.61 -1.12 15.01
C PRO A 22 11.77 -0.85 13.75
N PRO A 23 11.70 -1.82 12.81
CA PRO A 23 10.96 -1.68 11.56
C PRO A 23 9.48 -1.42 11.84
N VAL A 24 8.95 -0.37 11.22
CA VAL A 24 7.52 -0.03 11.31
C VAL A 24 6.80 -0.70 10.15
N ILE A 25 6.02 -1.74 10.44
CA ILE A 25 5.18 -2.41 9.45
C ILE A 25 3.94 -1.54 9.21
N LEU A 26 3.72 -1.15 7.96
CA LEU A 26 2.55 -0.42 7.50
C LEU A 26 1.43 -1.40 7.12
N PHE A 27 1.77 -2.42 6.34
CA PHE A 27 0.82 -3.44 5.89
C PHE A 27 1.36 -4.83 6.22
N LYS A 28 0.57 -5.62 6.94
CA LYS A 28 0.94 -6.98 7.35
C LYS A 28 0.51 -8.00 6.30
N LYS A 29 1.38 -8.94 6.00
CA LYS A 29 1.11 -10.08 5.13
C LYS A 29 -0.16 -10.81 5.55
N GLY A 30 -1.02 -11.06 4.57
CA GLY A 30 -2.27 -11.80 4.73
C GLY A 30 -3.46 -10.94 5.13
N ASN A 31 -3.24 -9.73 5.64
CA ASN A 31 -4.33 -8.80 5.98
C ASN A 31 -4.94 -8.18 4.73
N MET A 32 -6.19 -7.72 4.88
CA MET A 32 -6.92 -6.98 3.87
C MET A 32 -7.04 -5.52 4.28
N TYR A 33 -6.93 -4.63 3.31
CA TYR A 33 -6.96 -3.19 3.51
C TYR A 33 -7.96 -2.56 2.54
N PRO A 34 -8.77 -1.57 2.98
CA PRO A 34 -9.58 -0.79 2.07
C PRO A 34 -8.68 0.05 1.18
N ILE A 35 -9.08 0.20 -0.08
CA ILE A 35 -8.43 1.08 -1.04
C ILE A 35 -9.44 1.99 -1.72
N GLU A 36 -9.03 3.22 -2.00
CA GLU A 36 -9.79 4.20 -2.77
C GLU A 36 -8.89 4.98 -3.72
N MET A 37 -9.48 5.56 -4.76
CA MET A 37 -8.75 6.38 -5.74
C MET A 37 -9.10 7.86 -5.53
N ASP A 38 -8.08 8.71 -5.45
CA ASP A 38 -8.25 10.16 -5.35
C ASP A 38 -8.49 10.84 -6.71
N ILE A 39 -8.67 12.16 -6.68
CA ILE A 39 -8.88 13.00 -7.88
C ILE A 39 -7.68 13.04 -8.86
N ASN A 40 -6.49 12.64 -8.40
CA ASN A 40 -5.25 12.65 -9.17
C ASN A 40 -4.86 11.25 -9.68
N TYR A 41 -5.76 10.26 -9.56
CA TYR A 41 -5.49 8.86 -9.90
C TYR A 41 -4.39 8.22 -9.03
N ASN A 42 -4.30 8.65 -7.77
CA ASN A 42 -3.54 7.93 -6.75
C ASN A 42 -4.47 6.96 -6.03
N TRP A 43 -3.99 5.74 -5.83
CA TRP A 43 -4.67 4.75 -5.02
C TRP A 43 -4.14 4.80 -3.61
N ILE A 44 -5.05 4.95 -2.65
CA ILE A 44 -4.78 5.19 -1.24
C ILE A 44 -5.33 4.02 -0.44
N ALA A 45 -4.50 3.45 0.44
CA ALA A 45 -4.89 2.44 1.40
C ALA A 45 -4.70 2.93 2.83
N THR A 46 -5.59 2.54 3.73
CA THR A 46 -5.52 2.90 5.15
C THR A 46 -4.92 1.76 5.96
N ASP A 47 -3.91 2.04 6.78
CA ASP A 47 -3.26 1.05 7.65
C ASP A 47 -4.08 0.74 8.93
N GLU A 48 -3.57 -0.19 9.75
CA GLU A 48 -4.24 -0.59 11.01
C GLU A 48 -4.30 0.54 12.07
N GLN A 49 -3.53 1.62 11.88
CA GLN A 49 -3.50 2.78 12.77
C GLN A 49 -4.38 3.93 12.26
N GLY A 50 -5.03 3.76 11.11
CA GLY A 50 -5.88 4.78 10.50
C GLY A 50 -5.12 5.80 9.65
N HIS A 51 -3.85 5.55 9.30
CA HIS A 51 -3.10 6.43 8.42
C HIS A 51 -3.26 6.02 6.96
N GLU A 52 -3.41 7.02 6.10
CA GLU A 52 -3.51 6.86 4.65
C GLU A 52 -2.12 6.80 4.00
N HIS A 53 -1.94 5.86 3.07
CA HIS A 53 -0.71 5.70 2.29
C HIS A 53 -1.05 5.51 0.82
N ILE A 54 -0.28 6.16 -0.05
CA ILE A 54 -0.38 5.93 -1.50
C ILE A 54 0.28 4.59 -1.82
N VAL A 55 -0.47 3.69 -2.44
CA VAL A 55 -0.02 2.34 -2.85
C VAL A 55 0.12 2.19 -4.36
N ALA A 56 -0.41 3.13 -5.15
CA ALA A 56 -0.10 3.32 -6.56
C ALA A 56 -0.33 4.78 -6.95
N SER A 57 0.49 5.34 -7.84
CA SER A 57 0.41 6.77 -8.19
C SER A 57 0.18 6.98 -9.68
N ASN A 58 -0.66 7.97 -10.03
CA ASN A 58 -0.91 8.41 -11.40
C ASN A 58 -1.35 7.25 -12.35
N THR A 59 -2.20 6.34 -11.87
CA THR A 59 -2.74 5.24 -12.68
C THR A 59 -4.23 5.04 -12.47
N LYS A 60 -4.97 4.84 -13.55
CA LYS A 60 -6.40 4.51 -13.51
C LYS A 60 -6.66 3.06 -13.12
N ASN A 61 -5.70 2.18 -13.41
CA ASN A 61 -5.79 0.77 -13.06
C ASN A 61 -4.65 0.46 -12.10
N VAL A 62 -5.01 0.14 -10.86
CA VAL A 62 -4.04 -0.15 -9.79
C VAL A 62 -3.13 -1.33 -10.13
N GLN A 63 -3.62 -2.28 -10.93
CA GLN A 63 -2.84 -3.46 -11.36
C GLN A 63 -1.75 -3.13 -12.39
N ASP A 64 -1.78 -1.94 -13.01
CA ASP A 64 -0.72 -1.50 -13.92
C ASP A 64 0.52 -1.00 -13.16
N ASP A 65 0.40 -0.73 -11.85
CA ASP A 65 1.52 -0.35 -10.98
C ASP A 65 2.28 -1.61 -10.53
N TYR A 66 3.58 -1.64 -10.85
CA TYR A 66 4.45 -2.77 -10.52
C TYR A 66 4.63 -2.95 -9.01
N TRP A 67 4.80 -1.85 -8.26
CA TRP A 67 4.99 -1.91 -6.82
C TRP A 67 3.74 -2.43 -6.14
N PHE A 68 2.58 -1.94 -6.58
CA PHE A 68 1.29 -2.45 -6.11
C PHE A 68 1.14 -3.95 -6.41
N SER A 69 1.32 -4.37 -7.66
CA SER A 69 1.13 -5.77 -8.07
C SER A 69 2.11 -6.72 -7.40
N TYR A 70 3.28 -6.23 -7.01
CA TYR A 70 4.27 -6.99 -6.25
C TYR A 70 3.83 -7.21 -4.80
N HIS A 71 3.29 -6.19 -4.13
CA HIS A 71 2.93 -6.25 -2.70
C HIS A 71 1.46 -6.63 -2.42
N PHE A 72 0.55 -6.48 -3.37
CA PHE A 72 -0.89 -6.61 -3.15
C PHE A 72 -1.60 -7.41 -4.24
N ASP A 73 -2.70 -8.07 -3.86
CA ASP A 73 -3.73 -8.60 -4.78
C ASP A 73 -5.02 -7.81 -4.62
N LEU A 74 -5.71 -7.54 -5.73
CA LEU A 74 -7.06 -6.96 -5.74
C LEU A 74 -8.10 -8.06 -5.44
N TYR A 75 -9.08 -7.76 -4.57
CA TYR A 75 -10.12 -8.72 -4.13
C TYR A 75 -11.54 -8.18 -4.34
#